data_AF-A0AAE4TRZ5-F1
#
_entry.id   AF-A0AAE4TRZ5-F1
#
_cell.length_a   1.000
_cell.length_b   1.000
_cell.length_c   1.000
_cell.angle_alpha   90.00
_cell.angle_beta   90.00
_cell.angle_gamma   90.00
#
_symmetry.space_group_name_H-M   'P 1'
#
loop_
_entity.id
_entity.type
_entity.pdbx_description
1 polymer ?
#
loop_
_entity_poly.entity_id
_entity_poly.type
_entity_poly.pdbx_seq_one_letter_code
_entity_poly.pdbx_strand_id
1 'polypeptide(L)'
;MSGIIFFLVFVCFIIIHVFTHRRMNGMKKRLYFISLTLASIGSFIPISGENELDFLYFGIPVETFVYYGGWEFSFHPLGFFLNFILFYWILKLLLKFGQSFGREVKK
;
A
#
# COMPACT_ATOMS: atom_id res chain seq x y z
N MET A 1 15.74 -11.09 8.15
CA MET A 1 14.88 -11.89 7.22
C MET A 1 13.43 -12.08 7.68
N SER A 2 13.13 -12.25 8.98
CA SER A 2 11.77 -12.56 9.47
C SER A 2 10.68 -11.55 9.03
N GLY A 3 10.93 -10.24 9.13
CA GLY A 3 9.94 -9.22 8.76
C GLY A 3 9.55 -9.20 7.27
N ILE A 4 10.49 -9.48 6.36
CA ILE A 4 10.22 -9.53 4.92
C ILE A 4 9.35 -10.75 4.58
N ILE A 5 9.64 -11.90 5.19
CA ILE A 5 8.83 -13.11 4.99
C ILE A 5 7.41 -12.87 5.51
N PHE A 6 7.27 -12.29 6.70
CA PHE A 6 5.97 -11.96 7.28
C PHE A 6 5.17 -10.99 6.39
N PHE A 7 5.84 -9.97 5.84
CA PHE A 7 5.25 -9.06 4.85
C PHE A 7 4.73 -9.78 3.60
N LEU A 8 5.54 -10.67 3.00
CA LEU A 8 5.14 -11.41 1.80
C LEU A 8 3.92 -12.29 2.06
N VAL A 9 3.90 -13.01 3.19
CA VAL A 9 2.75 -13.82 3.61
C VAL A 9 1.51 -12.93 3.79
N PHE A 10 1.66 -11.76 4.40
CA PHE A 10 0.58 -10.80 4.61
C PHE A 10 0.00 -10.27 3.28
N VAL A 11 0.85 -9.88 2.34
CA VAL A 11 0.43 -9.43 0.99
C VAL A 11 -0.27 -10.55 0.24
N CYS A 12 0.29 -11.78 0.24
CA CYS A 12 -0.33 -12.95 -0.38
C CYS A 12 -1.71 -13.23 0.21
N PHE A 13 -1.87 -13.14 1.53
CA PHE A 13 -3.15 -13.31 2.20
C PHE A 13 -4.19 -12.28 1.71
N ILE A 14 -3.81 -11.00 1.59
CA ILE A 14 -4.70 -9.95 1.07
C ILE A 14 -5.09 -10.24 -0.40
N ILE A 15 -4.13 -10.64 -1.24
CA ILE A 15 -4.41 -11.00 -2.65
C ILE A 15 -5.43 -12.14 -2.70
N ILE A 16 -5.18 -13.24 -1.99
CA ILE A 16 -6.08 -14.40 -1.97
C ILE A 16 -7.47 -13.99 -1.49
N HIS A 17 -7.56 -13.20 -0.43
CA HIS A 17 -8.83 -12.69 0.08
C HIS A 17 -9.59 -11.86 -0.98
N VAL A 18 -8.91 -10.92 -1.64
CA VAL A 18 -9.49 -10.06 -2.68
C VAL A 18 -9.97 -10.86 -3.90
N PHE A 19 -9.20 -11.85 -4.35
CA PHE A 19 -9.53 -12.67 -5.51
C PHE A 19 -10.65 -13.68 -5.22
N THR A 20 -10.59 -14.33 -4.07
CA THR A 20 -11.59 -15.32 -3.61
C THR A 20 -12.94 -14.67 -3.32
N HIS A 21 -12.98 -13.37 -3.03
CA HIS A 21 -14.23 -12.65 -2.80
C HIS A 21 -15.07 -12.53 -4.09
N ARG A 22 -15.88 -13.57 -4.35
CA ARG A 22 -16.65 -13.79 -5.58
C ARG A 22 -17.65 -12.68 -5.92
N ARG A 23 -18.15 -11.95 -4.92
CA ARG A 23 -19.18 -10.90 -5.09
C ARG A 23 -18.63 -9.49 -5.37
N MET A 24 -17.31 -9.31 -5.45
CA MET A 24 -16.75 -7.98 -5.67
C MET A 24 -16.75 -7.60 -7.16
N ASN A 25 -17.35 -6.43 -7.50
CA ASN A 25 -17.34 -5.85 -8.84
C ASN A 25 -15.90 -5.77 -9.41
N GLY A 26 -15.71 -6.08 -10.69
CA GLY A 26 -14.39 -6.06 -11.36
C GLY A 26 -13.66 -4.72 -11.25
N MET A 27 -14.38 -3.60 -11.34
CA MET A 27 -13.78 -2.27 -11.11
C MET A 27 -13.26 -2.09 -9.68
N LYS A 28 -14.00 -2.59 -8.69
CA LYS A 28 -13.54 -2.58 -7.29
C LYS A 28 -12.34 -3.50 -7.13
N LYS A 29 -12.36 -4.71 -7.67
CA LYS A 29 -11.20 -5.63 -7.64
C LYS A 29 -9.94 -4.98 -8.20
N ARG A 30 -10.04 -4.35 -9.37
CA ARG A 30 -8.92 -3.63 -9.99
C ARG A 30 -8.41 -2.49 -9.11
N LEU A 31 -9.32 -1.72 -8.51
CA LEU A 31 -8.96 -0.65 -7.58
C LEU A 31 -8.19 -1.19 -6.37
N TYR A 32 -8.70 -2.24 -5.72
CA TYR A 32 -8.02 -2.92 -4.62
C TYR A 32 -6.62 -3.41 -5.01
N PHE A 33 -6.49 -4.03 -6.19
CA PHE A 33 -5.20 -4.53 -6.65
C PHE A 33 -4.17 -3.41 -6.86
N ILE A 34 -4.57 -2.32 -7.53
CA ILE A 34 -3.68 -1.17 -7.75
C ILE A 34 -3.30 -0.52 -6.41
N SER A 35 -4.25 -0.36 -5.48
CA SER A 35 -3.96 0.16 -4.13
C SER A 35 -2.96 -0.72 -3.37
N LEU A 36 -3.08 -2.04 -3.51
CA LEU A 36 -2.16 -2.98 -2.89
C LEU A 36 -0.76 -2.84 -3.49
N THR A 37 -0.65 -2.73 -4.82
CA THR A 37 0.63 -2.51 -5.50
C THR A 37 1.26 -1.20 -5.05
N LEU A 38 0.51 -0.10 -4.96
CA LEU A 38 1.02 1.19 -4.49
C LEU A 38 1.47 1.13 -3.03
N ALA A 39 0.71 0.48 -2.15
CA ALA A 39 1.09 0.29 -0.76
C ALA A 39 2.39 -0.52 -0.65
N SER A 40 2.52 -1.62 -1.42
CA SER A 40 3.73 -2.43 -1.44
C SER A 40 4.94 -1.65 -1.93
N ILE A 41 4.83 -0.91 -3.04
CA ILE A 41 5.93 -0.07 -3.54
C ILE A 41 6.28 1.02 -2.53
N GLY A 42 5.27 1.72 -2.01
CA GLY A 42 5.42 2.78 -1.01
C GLY A 42 6.08 2.29 0.29
N SER A 43 5.92 1.01 0.63
CA SER A 43 6.52 0.40 1.81
C SER A 43 8.04 0.32 1.75
N PHE A 44 8.61 0.31 0.55
CA PHE A 44 10.07 0.24 0.33
C PHE A 44 10.69 1.62 0.11
N ILE A 45 9.92 2.70 0.21
CA ILE A 45 10.46 4.06 0.09
C ILE A 45 10.96 4.52 1.46
N PRO A 46 12.25 4.89 1.59
CA PRO A 46 12.79 5.40 2.86
C PRO A 46 12.17 6.76 3.19
N ILE A 47 11.83 6.95 4.47
CA ILE A 47 11.26 8.20 5.02
C ILE A 47 12.34 8.99 5.77
N SER A 48 13.27 8.30 6.43
CA SER A 48 14.32 8.91 7.23
C SER A 48 15.34 9.62 6.35
N GLY A 49 15.53 10.93 6.61
CA GLY A 49 16.56 11.76 6.00
C GLY A 49 17.80 11.85 6.90
N GLU A 50 18.97 11.57 6.31
CA GLU A 50 20.38 11.80 6.72
C GLU A 50 20.86 11.70 8.19
N ASN A 51 20.03 11.64 9.25
CA ASN A 51 20.50 11.96 10.61
C ASN A 51 19.99 11.05 11.75
N GLU A 52 19.65 9.79 11.50
CA GLU A 52 19.59 8.77 12.57
C GLU A 52 20.56 7.64 12.22
N LEU A 53 21.73 7.64 12.89
CA LEU A 53 22.87 6.76 12.58
C LEU A 53 22.58 5.26 12.76
N ASP A 54 21.50 4.92 13.47
CA ASP A 54 21.27 3.55 13.94
C ASP A 54 20.16 2.82 13.17
N PHE A 55 19.11 3.51 12.68
CA PHE A 55 17.93 2.88 12.08
C PHE A 55 17.45 3.57 10.81
N LEU A 56 16.98 2.77 9.84
CA LEU A 56 16.40 3.27 8.59
C LEU A 56 14.92 2.93 8.51
N TYR A 57 14.09 3.96 8.39
CA TYR A 57 12.64 3.85 8.38
C TYR A 57 12.10 3.92 6.95
N PHE A 58 11.15 3.04 6.63
CA PHE A 58 10.54 2.97 5.31
C PHE A 58 9.01 2.96 5.41
N GLY A 59 8.35 3.48 4.38
CA GLY A 59 6.91 3.41 4.24
C GLY A 59 6.26 4.77 4.07
N ILE A 60 5.75 5.07 2.88
CA ILE A 60 5.03 6.32 2.64
C ILE A 60 3.54 6.06 2.42
N PRO A 61 2.64 6.87 3.00
CA PRO A 61 2.89 7.96 3.96
C PRO A 61 3.12 7.53 5.41
N VAL A 62 2.70 6.32 5.80
CA VAL A 62 2.89 5.77 7.15
C VAL A 62 4.00 4.73 7.12
N GLU A 63 4.83 4.73 8.16
CA GLU A 63 5.91 3.76 8.33
C GLU A 63 5.41 2.31 8.26
N THR A 64 6.12 1.49 7.49
CA THR A 64 5.84 0.07 7.27
C THR A 64 7.01 -0.83 7.66
N PHE A 65 8.24 -0.32 7.61
CA PHE A 65 9.42 -1.08 8.02
C PHE A 65 10.40 -0.23 8.81
N VAL A 66 11.10 -0.91 9.72
CA VAL A 66 12.31 -0.42 10.37
C VAL A 66 13.45 -1.39 10.05
N TYR A 67 14.57 -0.85 9.58
CA TYR A 67 15.79 -1.60 9.34
C TYR A 67 16.82 -1.29 10.44
N TYR A 68 17.31 -2.34 11.10
CA TYR A 68 18.24 -2.24 12.24
C TYR A 68 19.70 -2.52 11.89
N GLY A 69 20.03 -2.71 10.61
CA GLY A 69 21.32 -3.25 10.20
C GLY A 69 21.31 -4.78 10.08
N GLY A 70 22.37 -5.37 9.52
CA GLY A 70 22.55 -6.82 9.51
C GLY A 70 21.44 -7.64 8.85
N TRP A 71 20.67 -7.07 7.90
CA TRP A 71 19.48 -7.70 7.29
C TRP A 71 18.29 -7.92 8.25
N GLU A 72 18.25 -7.18 9.35
CA GLU A 72 17.14 -7.18 10.31
C GLU A 72 16.11 -6.11 9.96
N PHE A 73 14.93 -6.57 9.56
CA PHE A 73 13.78 -5.73 9.24
C PHE A 73 12.62 -6.10 10.16
N SER A 74 12.01 -5.11 10.79
CA SER A 74 10.70 -5.24 11.46
C SER A 74 9.61 -4.73 10.54
N PHE A 75 8.53 -5.51 10.40
CA PHE A 75 7.36 -5.13 9.61
C PHE A 75 6.25 -4.60 10.52
N HIS A 76 5.70 -3.44 10.19
CA HIS A 76 4.59 -2.79 10.87
C HIS A 76 3.30 -2.96 10.05
N PRO A 77 2.50 -4.01 10.31
CA PRO A 77 1.32 -4.34 9.49
C PRO A 77 0.24 -3.27 9.52
N LEU A 78 0.10 -2.54 10.63
CA LEU A 78 -0.88 -1.45 10.76
C LEU A 78 -0.55 -0.30 9.80
N GLY A 79 0.72 0.10 9.71
CA GLY A 79 1.15 1.16 8.79
C GLY A 79 0.90 0.77 7.33
N PHE A 80 1.20 -0.48 6.98
CA PHE A 80 0.89 -1.00 5.65
C PHE A 80 -0.61 -0.96 5.35
N PHE A 81 -1.44 -1.38 6.30
CA PHE A 81 -2.89 -1.40 6.14
C PHE A 81 -3.47 0.02 6.00
N LEU A 82 -2.94 0.99 6.75
CA LEU A 82 -3.31 2.40 6.62
C LEU A 82 -2.93 2.95 5.24
N ASN A 83 -1.70 2.68 4.77
CA ASN A 83 -1.24 3.08 3.43
C ASN A 83 -2.16 2.48 2.36
N PHE A 84 -2.50 1.20 2.47
CA PHE A 84 -3.41 0.51 1.57
C PHE A 84 -4.79 1.19 1.50
N ILE A 85 -5.41 1.48 2.64
CA ILE A 85 -6.70 2.18 2.71
C ILE A 85 -6.59 3.58 2.09
N LEU A 86 -5.50 4.30 2.40
CA LEU A 86 -5.27 5.65 1.92
C LEU A 86 -5.13 5.69 0.40
N PHE A 87 -4.30 4.82 -0.20
CA PHE A 87 -4.19 4.72 -1.65
C PHE A 87 -5.52 4.31 -2.30
N TYR A 88 -6.28 3.40 -1.67
CA TYR A 88 -7.62 3.06 -2.14
C TYR A 88 -8.55 4.27 -2.17
N TRP A 89 -8.58 5.07 -1.11
CA TRP A 89 -9.39 6.28 -1.04
C TRP A 89 -8.98 7.31 -2.08
N ILE A 90 -7.68 7.57 -2.24
CA ILE A 90 -7.16 8.52 -3.23
C ILE A 90 -7.57 8.09 -4.64
N LEU A 91 -7.32 6.84 -5.02
CA LEU A 91 -7.69 6.35 -6.34
C LEU A 91 -9.22 6.36 -6.57
N LYS A 92 -10.00 6.04 -5.53
CA LYS A 92 -11.47 6.12 -5.59
C LYS A 92 -11.94 7.56 -5.83
N LEU A 93 -11.33 8.54 -5.18
CA LEU A 93 -11.63 9.95 -5.39
C LEU A 93 -11.23 10.40 -6.79
N LEU A 94 -10.02 10.06 -7.25
CA LEU A 94 -9.56 10.36 -8.61
C LEU A 94 -10.50 9.81 -9.69
N LEU A 95 -10.96 8.57 -9.53
CA LEU A 95 -11.96 7.98 -10.44
C LEU A 95 -13.28 8.74 -10.43
N LYS A 96 -13.74 9.20 -9.25
CA LYS A 96 -14.98 9.99 -9.14
C LYS A 96 -14.84 11.35 -9.81
N PHE A 97 -13.71 12.03 -9.63
CA PHE A 97 -13.44 13.32 -10.27
C PHE A 97 -13.27 13.19 -11.78
N GLY A 98 -12.52 12.19 -12.27
CA GLY A 98 -12.36 11.94 -13.70
C GLY A 98 -13.68 11.66 -14.40
N GLN A 99 -14.59 10.92 -13.75
CA GLN A 99 -15.96 10.72 -14.26
C GLN A 99 -16.81 12.00 -14.26
N SER A 100 -16.58 12.91 -13.31
CA SER A 100 -17.29 14.19 -13.24
C SER A 100 -16.86 15.13 -14.36
N PHE A 101 -15.54 15.30 -14.57
CA PHE A 101 -14.99 16.11 -15.66
C PHE A 101 -15.40 15.57 -17.04
N GLY A 102 -15.40 14.25 -17.24
CA GLY A 102 -15.81 13.66 -18.51
C GLY A 102 -17.30 13.86 -18.87
N ARG A 103 -18.16 14.18 -17.88
CA ARG A 103 -19.56 14.54 -18.13
C ARG A 103 -19.75 16.02 -18.43
N GLU A 104 -18.92 16.89 -17.88
CA GLU A 104 -18.95 18.33 -18.20
C GLU A 104 -18.48 18.61 -19.62
N VAL A 105 -17.46 17.89 -20.11
CA VAL A 105 -16.94 18.07 -21.49
C VAL A 105 -17.91 17.56 -22.57
N LYS A 106 -18.94 16.80 -22.20
CA LYS A 106 -19.97 16.29 -23.13
C LYS A 106 -21.27 17.11 -23.14
N LYS A 107 -21.37 18.18 -22.35
CA LYS A 107 -22.48 19.16 -22.44
C LYS A 107 -22.07 20.33 -23.32
#